data_AF-A0A6P0YYT4-F1
#
_entry.id   AF-A0A6P0YYT4-F1
#
_cell.length_a   1.000
_cell.length_b   1.000
_cell.length_c   1.000
_cell.angle_alpha   90.00
_cell.angle_beta   90.00
_cell.angle_gamma   90.00
#
_symmetry.space_group_name_H-M   'P 1'
#
loop_
_entity.id
_entity.type
_entity.pdbx_description
1 polymer ?
#
loop_
_entity_poly.entity_id
_entity_poly.type
_entity_poly.pdbx_seq_one_letter_code
_entity_poly.pdbx_strand_id
1 'polypeptide(L)'
;CFDQFNVNDFQRVYFNNPVGIENILSRVTGNDVSDILGTLGVDGSANLFFLNPNGVIFGGNSQLDISGSLTISTGDRFTFPDGSEFSATNPQAPPLLTLNVPIGLQRGGPPTRTITNDGILYTGQGLTLNANRLDLEGQLWTGGDLNLQAYDALRIRDRLDAPFIAASKGNMVVQGDRLVDIFALNHPSSGFWSSGNMTLRSANTVGGDAHYYSGGHFVLSNWTKALGRSIVLTIQ
;
A
#
# COMPACT_ATOMS: atom_id res chain seq x y z
N CYS A 1 13.40 -13.61 8.15
CA CYS A 1 11.98 -13.81 8.50
C CYS A 1 11.81 -13.51 9.97
N PHE A 2 10.60 -13.14 10.37
CA PHE A 2 10.27 -12.76 11.74
C PHE A 2 9.14 -13.64 12.24
N ASP A 3 9.18 -14.03 13.51
CA ASP A 3 7.99 -14.58 14.17
C ASP A 3 6.97 -13.46 14.40
N GLN A 4 7.45 -12.33 14.91
CA GLN A 4 6.71 -11.07 15.06
C GLN A 4 7.58 -9.90 14.59
N PHE A 5 6.95 -8.86 14.04
CA PHE A 5 7.64 -7.64 13.64
C PHE A 5 6.78 -6.42 13.97
N ASN A 6 7.25 -5.61 14.91
CA ASN A 6 6.62 -4.38 15.37
C ASN A 6 7.68 -3.27 15.46
N VAL A 7 7.23 -2.02 15.39
CA VAL A 7 8.04 -0.82 15.63
C VAL A 7 7.27 0.04 16.62
N ASN A 8 7.69 0.06 17.89
CA ASN A 8 6.97 0.79 18.93
C ASN A 8 7.09 2.31 18.76
N ASP A 9 6.24 3.07 19.46
CA ASP A 9 6.36 4.53 19.51
C ASP A 9 7.77 4.96 19.89
N PHE A 10 8.25 6.01 19.21
CA PHE A 10 9.61 6.55 19.34
C PHE A 10 10.75 5.60 18.98
N GLN A 11 10.45 4.33 18.64
CA GLN A 11 11.43 3.38 18.14
C GLN A 11 11.74 3.69 16.67
N ARG A 12 12.97 3.37 16.26
CA ARG A 12 13.34 3.30 14.85
C ARG A 12 13.92 1.93 14.54
N VAL A 13 13.42 1.30 13.49
CA VAL A 13 13.90 0.00 13.00
C VAL A 13 14.30 0.16 11.54
N TYR A 14 15.55 -0.20 11.23
CA TYR A 14 16.09 -0.10 9.89
C TYR A 14 16.50 -1.47 9.36
N PHE A 15 16.13 -1.74 8.11
CA PHE A 15 16.72 -2.82 7.35
C PHE A 15 18.08 -2.37 6.81
N ASN A 16 19.14 -3.10 7.14
CA ASN A 16 20.47 -2.86 6.59
C ASN A 16 20.47 -3.12 5.07
N ASN A 17 21.10 -2.23 4.31
CA ASN A 17 21.23 -2.34 2.87
C ASN A 17 22.71 -2.38 2.43
N PRO A 18 23.36 -3.56 2.45
CA PRO A 18 24.71 -3.73 1.92
C PRO A 18 24.81 -3.36 0.44
N VAL A 19 26.03 -3.04 -0.01
CA VAL A 19 26.30 -2.67 -1.41
C VAL A 19 25.82 -3.76 -2.37
N GLY A 20 25.11 -3.33 -3.42
CA GLY A 20 24.62 -4.21 -4.48
C GLY A 20 23.27 -4.88 -4.18
N ILE A 21 22.64 -4.60 -3.04
CA ILE A 21 21.28 -5.04 -2.75
C ILE A 21 20.29 -3.99 -3.24
N GLU A 22 19.42 -4.39 -4.16
CA GLU A 22 18.35 -3.53 -4.70
C GLU A 22 17.00 -3.78 -4.03
N ASN A 23 16.76 -4.99 -3.53
CA ASN A 23 15.47 -5.41 -3.00
C ASN A 23 15.68 -6.21 -1.71
N ILE A 24 15.00 -5.79 -0.64
CA ILE A 24 14.98 -6.44 0.66
C ILE A 24 13.60 -7.07 0.83
N LEU A 25 13.57 -8.38 1.05
CA LEU A 25 12.34 -9.13 1.26
C LEU A 25 12.24 -9.58 2.71
N SER A 26 11.12 -9.26 3.33
CA SER A 26 10.81 -9.58 4.71
C SER A 26 9.41 -10.19 4.83
N ARG A 27 9.26 -11.12 5.77
CA ARG A 27 7.97 -11.75 6.09
C ARG A 27 7.84 -12.02 7.59
N VAL A 28 6.61 -11.90 8.07
CA VAL A 28 6.15 -12.40 9.37
C VAL A 28 5.54 -13.78 9.18
N THR A 29 6.02 -14.77 9.93
CA THR A 29 5.56 -16.17 9.88
C THR A 29 4.76 -16.57 11.11
N GLY A 30 4.77 -15.76 12.18
CA GLY A 30 3.87 -15.93 13.31
C GLY A 30 2.45 -15.46 12.99
N ASN A 31 1.63 -15.33 14.04
CA ASN A 31 0.18 -15.10 13.91
C ASN A 31 -0.25 -13.66 14.25
N ASP A 32 0.70 -12.78 14.56
CA ASP A 32 0.40 -11.44 15.05
C ASP A 32 0.42 -10.38 13.95
N VAL A 33 -0.44 -9.38 14.14
CA VAL A 33 -0.43 -8.14 13.37
C VAL A 33 0.90 -7.40 13.58
N SER A 34 1.35 -6.66 12.57
CA SER A 34 2.48 -5.74 12.71
C SER A 34 2.01 -4.35 13.10
N ASP A 35 2.31 -3.93 14.32
CA ASP A 35 2.12 -2.57 14.81
C ASP A 35 3.35 -1.72 14.47
N ILE A 36 3.19 -0.79 13.54
CA ILE A 36 4.20 0.19 13.14
C ILE A 36 3.76 1.55 13.69
N LEU A 37 4.28 1.88 14.87
CA LEU A 37 3.96 3.08 15.64
C LEU A 37 5.12 4.10 15.62
N GLY A 38 6.35 3.64 15.33
CA GLY A 38 7.54 4.48 15.18
C GLY A 38 8.04 4.59 13.73
N THR A 39 9.36 4.76 13.57
CA THR A 39 10.00 4.88 12.24
C THR A 39 10.44 3.52 11.69
N LEU A 40 9.94 3.16 10.52
CA LEU A 40 10.42 2.03 9.72
C LEU A 40 11.27 2.53 8.56
N GLY A 41 12.50 2.06 8.44
CA GLY A 41 13.41 2.55 7.41
C GLY A 41 14.27 1.49 6.73
N VAL A 42 14.95 1.92 5.67
CA VAL A 42 15.99 1.16 4.96
C VAL A 42 17.24 2.02 4.96
N ASP A 43 18.37 1.46 5.41
CA ASP A 43 19.65 2.19 5.46
C ASP A 43 20.32 2.25 4.08
N GLY A 44 19.68 2.93 3.14
CA GLY A 44 20.10 3.06 1.75
C GLY A 44 18.92 3.18 0.79
N SER A 45 19.14 2.86 -0.49
CA SER A 45 18.15 3.05 -1.55
C SER A 45 17.40 1.79 -2.00
N ALA A 46 17.59 0.66 -1.32
CA ALA A 46 16.90 -0.57 -1.69
C ALA A 46 15.39 -0.45 -1.50
N ASN A 47 14.64 -1.19 -2.31
CA ASN A 47 13.22 -1.37 -2.16
C ASN A 47 12.93 -2.36 -1.02
N LEU A 48 11.88 -2.11 -0.25
CA LEU A 48 11.41 -3.00 0.80
C LEU A 48 10.11 -3.70 0.39
N PHE A 49 10.11 -5.02 0.46
CA PHE A 49 8.92 -5.86 0.32
C PHE A 49 8.63 -6.51 1.66
N PHE A 50 7.47 -6.20 2.24
CA PHE A 50 7.06 -6.68 3.55
C PHE A 50 5.75 -7.46 3.45
N LEU A 51 5.78 -8.68 3.95
CA LEU A 51 4.65 -9.60 3.93
C LEU A 51 4.21 -9.92 5.37
N ASN A 52 3.00 -9.55 5.75
CA ASN A 52 2.38 -10.03 6.98
C ASN A 52 0.93 -10.45 6.71
N PRO A 53 0.65 -11.76 6.59
CA PRO A 53 -0.71 -12.26 6.35
C PRO A 53 -1.72 -11.87 7.44
N ASN A 54 -1.27 -11.48 8.62
CA ASN A 54 -2.11 -11.13 9.76
C ASN A 54 -2.60 -9.67 9.75
N GLY A 55 -1.98 -8.81 8.92
CA GLY A 55 -2.29 -7.38 8.84
C GLY A 55 -1.13 -6.48 9.24
N VAL A 56 -1.28 -5.19 8.96
CA VAL A 56 -0.31 -4.14 9.34
C VAL A 56 -1.06 -2.90 9.79
N ILE A 57 -0.64 -2.30 10.89
CA ILE A 57 -1.22 -1.08 11.47
C ILE A 57 -0.14 0.00 11.46
N PHE A 58 -0.38 1.09 10.75
CA PHE A 58 0.41 2.31 10.84
C PHE A 58 -0.27 3.30 11.78
N GLY A 59 0.28 3.49 12.98
CA GLY A 59 -0.24 4.44 13.97
C GLY A 59 0.03 5.90 13.57
N GLY A 60 -0.62 6.85 14.26
CA GLY A 60 -0.49 8.29 13.96
C GLY A 60 0.94 8.85 14.06
N ASN A 61 1.80 8.25 14.88
CA ASN A 61 3.22 8.62 15.01
C ASN A 61 4.13 7.91 14.00
N SER A 62 3.59 6.99 13.21
CA SER A 62 4.37 6.18 12.29
C SER A 62 4.95 7.01 11.15
N GLN A 63 6.20 6.67 10.80
CA GLN A 63 6.94 7.31 9.73
C GLN A 63 7.70 6.26 8.93
N LEU A 64 7.89 6.56 7.65
CA LEU A 64 8.75 5.78 6.78
C LEU A 64 10.01 6.60 6.45
N ASP A 65 11.18 5.99 6.63
CA ASP A 65 12.46 6.49 6.13
C ASP A 65 13.01 5.54 5.06
N ILE A 66 12.39 5.59 3.89
CA ILE A 66 12.65 4.68 2.78
C ILE A 66 12.88 5.50 1.51
N SER A 67 14.14 5.55 1.05
CA SER A 67 14.51 6.24 -0.20
C SER A 67 14.10 5.47 -1.45
N GLY A 68 13.97 4.14 -1.35
CA GLY A 68 13.47 3.28 -2.42
C GLY A 68 11.93 3.20 -2.47
N SER A 69 11.43 2.11 -3.04
CA SER A 69 10.00 1.77 -3.04
C SER A 69 9.64 0.88 -1.85
N LEU A 70 8.39 0.95 -1.40
CA LEU A 70 7.81 0.06 -0.39
C LEU A 70 6.62 -0.71 -0.96
N THR A 71 6.59 -2.02 -0.77
CA THR A 71 5.43 -2.88 -1.01
C THR A 71 5.06 -3.61 0.26
N ILE A 72 3.82 -3.46 0.71
CA ILE A 72 3.26 -4.18 1.85
C ILE A 72 2.10 -5.04 1.38
N SER A 73 2.11 -6.31 1.78
CA SER A 73 1.05 -7.26 1.47
C SER A 73 0.56 -8.02 2.69
N THR A 74 -0.76 -8.23 2.77
CA THR A 74 -1.39 -9.21 3.69
C THR A 74 -1.77 -10.52 3.00
N GLY A 75 -1.25 -10.74 1.79
CA GLY A 75 -1.29 -12.05 1.13
C GLY A 75 -0.38 -13.05 1.84
N ASP A 76 -0.38 -14.29 1.37
CA ASP A 76 0.41 -15.38 1.97
C ASP A 76 1.78 -15.58 1.34
N ARG A 77 2.04 -14.99 0.16
CA ARG A 77 3.32 -15.05 -0.56
C ARG A 77 3.45 -13.94 -1.60
N PHE A 78 4.69 -13.72 -2.02
CA PHE A 78 5.02 -13.11 -3.30
C PHE A 78 5.45 -14.21 -4.28
N THR A 79 5.01 -14.13 -5.54
CA THR A 79 5.44 -15.02 -6.63
C THR A 79 6.23 -14.19 -7.65
N PHE A 80 7.35 -14.73 -8.11
CA PHE A 80 8.22 -14.07 -9.08
C PHE A 80 7.91 -14.54 -10.51
N PRO A 81 8.42 -13.85 -11.55
CA PRO A 81 8.14 -14.22 -12.94
C PRO A 81 8.60 -15.63 -13.34
N ASP A 82 9.62 -16.16 -12.66
CA ASP A 82 10.13 -17.52 -12.86
C ASP A 82 9.30 -18.60 -12.14
N GLY A 83 8.23 -18.20 -11.45
CA GLY A 83 7.35 -19.07 -10.67
C GLY A 83 7.86 -19.39 -9.27
N SER A 84 9.04 -18.90 -8.87
CA SER A 84 9.51 -19.06 -7.49
C SER A 84 8.62 -18.25 -6.52
N GLU A 85 8.59 -18.67 -5.25
CA GLU A 85 7.71 -18.08 -4.23
C GLU A 85 8.47 -17.66 -2.96
N PHE A 86 8.07 -16.53 -2.40
CA PHE A 86 8.45 -16.07 -1.06
C PHE A 86 7.21 -16.07 -0.15
N SER A 87 6.95 -17.20 0.51
CA SER A 87 5.73 -17.43 1.31
C SER A 87 5.91 -17.22 2.81
N ALA A 88 4.93 -16.61 3.47
CA ALA A 88 4.81 -16.51 4.93
C ALA A 88 4.18 -17.75 5.58
N THR A 89 3.30 -18.47 4.88
CA THR A 89 2.55 -19.62 5.43
C THR A 89 3.20 -20.97 5.15
N ASN A 90 4.02 -21.07 4.09
CA ASN A 90 4.88 -22.22 3.81
C ASN A 90 6.34 -21.77 3.61
N PRO A 91 7.02 -21.34 4.69
CA PRO A 91 8.35 -20.76 4.59
C PRO A 91 9.39 -21.79 4.15
N GLN A 92 9.83 -21.71 2.90
CA GLN A 92 11.01 -22.44 2.42
C GLN A 92 12.29 -21.68 2.78
N ALA A 93 13.43 -22.38 2.77
CA ALA A 93 14.75 -21.75 2.83
C ALA A 93 14.83 -20.71 1.70
N PRO A 94 15.29 -19.48 1.98
CA PRO A 94 15.32 -18.44 0.97
C PRO A 94 16.13 -18.96 -0.23
N PRO A 95 15.59 -18.93 -1.46
CA PRO A 95 16.39 -19.26 -2.63
C PRO A 95 17.62 -18.34 -2.65
N LEU A 96 18.75 -18.83 -3.16
CA LEU A 96 19.94 -18.00 -3.33
C LEU A 96 19.60 -16.90 -4.35
N LEU A 97 19.19 -15.73 -3.85
CA LEU A 97 18.62 -14.65 -4.67
C LEU A 97 19.72 -14.09 -5.59
N THR A 98 19.74 -14.55 -6.83
CA THR A 98 20.48 -13.96 -7.95
C THR A 98 19.46 -13.43 -8.95
N LEU A 99 18.63 -12.46 -8.54
CA LEU A 99 17.55 -11.97 -9.41
C LEU A 99 17.92 -10.61 -10.01
N ASN A 100 18.57 -10.69 -11.18
CA ASN A 100 18.60 -9.65 -12.22
C ASN A 100 17.30 -9.71 -13.07
N VAL A 101 16.18 -10.13 -12.49
CA VAL A 101 14.91 -10.29 -13.22
C VAL A 101 14.02 -9.09 -12.87
N PRO A 102 13.40 -8.42 -13.87
CA PRO A 102 12.39 -7.41 -13.60
C PRO A 102 11.30 -8.02 -12.74
N ILE A 103 11.11 -7.48 -11.54
CA ILE A 103 10.17 -8.04 -10.57
C ILE A 103 8.74 -7.85 -11.12
N GLY A 104 8.21 -8.90 -11.73
CA GLY A 104 6.77 -9.09 -11.91
C GLY A 104 6.24 -9.86 -10.70
N LEU A 105 5.74 -9.14 -9.70
CA LEU A 105 5.09 -9.74 -8.53
C LEU A 105 3.77 -10.35 -8.97
N GLN A 106 3.80 -11.64 -9.28
CA GLN A 106 2.60 -12.45 -9.38
C GLN A 106 2.18 -12.83 -7.96
N ARG A 107 0.88 -12.87 -7.74
CA ARG A 107 0.30 -12.77 -6.40
C ARG A 107 0.11 -14.15 -5.78
N GLY A 108 0.22 -14.20 -4.46
CA GLY A 108 -0.27 -15.30 -3.63
C GLY A 108 -1.79 -15.44 -3.59
N GLY A 109 -2.27 -16.28 -2.67
CA GLY A 109 -3.70 -16.37 -2.35
C GLY A 109 -4.28 -15.01 -1.94
N PRO A 110 -5.60 -14.79 -2.10
CA PRO A 110 -6.20 -13.50 -1.82
C PRO A 110 -5.94 -13.11 -0.36
N PRO A 111 -5.47 -11.89 -0.09
CA PRO A 111 -5.26 -11.44 1.28
C PRO A 111 -6.58 -11.51 2.04
N THR A 112 -6.50 -11.78 3.34
CA THR A 112 -7.69 -11.87 4.22
C THR A 112 -7.76 -10.78 5.27
N ARG A 113 -6.67 -10.02 5.45
CA ARG A 113 -6.51 -9.04 6.53
C ARG A 113 -6.36 -7.62 6.04
N THR A 114 -6.43 -6.70 6.99
CA THR A 114 -6.47 -5.25 6.78
C THR A 114 -5.07 -4.64 6.87
N ILE A 115 -4.83 -3.59 6.09
CA ILE A 115 -3.80 -2.59 6.41
C ILE A 115 -4.51 -1.32 6.84
N THR A 116 -4.13 -0.76 7.99
CA THR A 116 -4.62 0.54 8.46
C THR A 116 -3.52 1.58 8.41
N ASN A 117 -3.87 2.84 8.12
CA ASN A 117 -2.94 3.96 8.18
C ASN A 117 -3.58 5.21 8.81
N ASP A 118 -3.05 5.65 9.94
CA ASP A 118 -3.33 6.95 10.57
C ASP A 118 -2.11 7.88 10.54
N GLY A 119 -0.94 7.38 10.12
CA GLY A 119 0.32 8.12 10.08
C GLY A 119 0.64 8.81 8.75
N ILE A 120 1.86 9.32 8.65
CA ILE A 120 2.39 9.98 7.43
C ILE A 120 3.43 9.06 6.79
N LEU A 121 3.04 8.39 5.71
CA LEU A 121 3.88 7.42 5.02
C LEU A 121 4.54 8.08 3.81
N TYR A 122 5.86 8.29 3.89
CA TYR A 122 6.67 8.84 2.80
C TYR A 122 7.59 7.78 2.20
N THR A 123 7.64 7.71 0.87
CA THR A 123 8.61 6.88 0.14
C THR A 123 9.29 7.69 -0.95
N GLY A 124 10.60 7.50 -1.11
CA GLY A 124 11.38 8.18 -2.14
C GLY A 124 11.03 7.74 -3.56
N GLN A 125 10.49 6.54 -3.74
CA GLN A 125 9.96 6.04 -5.01
C GLN A 125 8.49 5.61 -4.87
N GLY A 126 8.13 4.37 -5.19
CA GLY A 126 6.75 3.91 -5.19
C GLY A 126 6.25 3.37 -3.85
N LEU A 127 4.94 3.45 -3.62
CA LEU A 127 4.27 2.78 -2.50
C LEU A 127 3.16 1.86 -3.02
N THR A 128 3.18 0.61 -2.58
CA THR A 128 2.11 -0.35 -2.84
C THR A 128 1.57 -0.90 -1.52
N LEU A 129 0.27 -0.74 -1.28
CA LEU A 129 -0.46 -1.38 -0.19
C LEU A 129 -1.44 -2.39 -0.79
N ASN A 130 -1.25 -3.67 -0.46
CA ASN A 130 -2.05 -4.78 -0.98
C ASN A 130 -2.68 -5.57 0.17
N ALA A 131 -4.00 -5.53 0.30
CA ALA A 131 -4.67 -6.16 1.44
C ALA A 131 -6.10 -6.57 1.11
N ASN A 132 -6.73 -7.37 1.96
CA ASN A 132 -8.17 -7.64 1.79
C ASN A 132 -8.93 -6.32 1.91
N ARG A 133 -8.55 -5.54 2.91
CA ARG A 133 -9.13 -4.25 3.23
C ARG A 133 -8.05 -3.21 3.46
N LEU A 134 -8.27 -2.01 2.98
CA LEU A 134 -7.44 -0.84 3.25
C LEU A 134 -8.28 0.20 3.98
N ASP A 135 -7.86 0.59 5.18
CA ASP A 135 -8.52 1.63 5.97
C ASP A 135 -7.52 2.77 6.20
N LEU A 136 -7.72 3.88 5.52
CA LEU A 136 -6.72 4.94 5.41
C LEU A 136 -7.31 6.27 5.90
N GLU A 137 -6.73 6.80 6.97
CA GLU A 137 -7.09 8.09 7.58
C GLU A 137 -5.91 9.06 7.62
N GLY A 138 -4.69 8.55 7.40
CA GLY A 138 -3.46 9.33 7.38
C GLY A 138 -3.07 9.84 5.98
N GLN A 139 -1.77 10.03 5.78
CA GLN A 139 -1.21 10.59 4.55
C GLN A 139 -0.25 9.62 3.86
N LEU A 140 -0.21 9.67 2.54
CA LEU A 140 0.60 8.84 1.66
C LEU A 140 1.32 9.73 0.65
N TRP A 141 2.65 9.70 0.65
CA TRP A 141 3.50 10.54 -0.21
C TRP A 141 4.53 9.66 -0.93
N THR A 142 4.57 9.74 -2.26
CA THR A 142 5.45 8.90 -3.08
C THR A 142 6.21 9.72 -4.12
N GLY A 143 7.51 9.47 -4.24
CA GLY A 143 8.33 10.00 -5.35
C GLY A 143 8.14 9.28 -6.68
N GLY A 144 7.38 8.18 -6.70
CA GLY A 144 6.98 7.40 -7.87
C GLY A 144 5.48 7.09 -7.85
N ASP A 145 5.10 5.89 -8.26
CA ASP A 145 3.70 5.46 -8.34
C ASP A 145 3.10 5.15 -6.96
N LEU A 146 1.80 5.41 -6.79
CA LEU A 146 1.02 5.01 -5.62
C LEU A 146 -0.03 3.96 -6.02
N ASN A 147 0.05 2.76 -5.44
CA ASN A 147 -0.86 1.65 -5.72
C ASN A 147 -1.58 1.19 -4.45
N LEU A 148 -2.88 1.45 -4.38
CA LEU A 148 -3.76 1.01 -3.30
C LEU A 148 -4.69 -0.08 -3.83
N GLN A 149 -4.54 -1.30 -3.33
CA GLN A 149 -5.26 -2.46 -3.83
C GLN A 149 -5.93 -3.24 -2.68
N ALA A 150 -7.25 -3.09 -2.60
CA ALA A 150 -8.10 -3.88 -1.71
C ALA A 150 -8.91 -4.94 -2.48
N TYR A 151 -8.89 -6.19 -2.01
CA TYR A 151 -9.65 -7.30 -2.62
C TYR A 151 -11.09 -7.42 -2.10
N ASP A 152 -11.40 -6.66 -1.06
CA ASP A 152 -12.75 -6.46 -0.58
C ASP A 152 -13.09 -4.96 -0.62
N ALA A 153 -12.60 -4.19 0.34
CA ALA A 153 -13.01 -2.80 0.53
C ALA A 153 -11.82 -1.87 0.78
N LEU A 154 -11.80 -0.74 0.08
CA LEU A 154 -10.95 0.40 0.38
C LEU A 154 -11.82 1.49 1.01
N ARG A 155 -11.50 1.89 2.24
CA ARG A 155 -12.13 3.02 2.93
C ARG A 155 -11.11 4.12 3.18
N ILE A 156 -11.50 5.34 2.83
CA ILE A 156 -10.73 6.56 3.10
C ILE A 156 -11.60 7.51 3.91
N ARG A 157 -11.03 8.07 4.99
CA ARG A 157 -11.67 9.07 5.83
C ARG A 157 -10.69 10.21 6.10
N ASP A 158 -11.19 11.43 6.17
CA ASP A 158 -10.49 12.53 6.82
C ASP A 158 -11.17 12.94 8.14
N ARG A 159 -10.57 13.88 8.85
CA ARG A 159 -11.11 14.50 10.06
C ARG A 159 -11.03 16.01 9.95
N LEU A 160 -11.86 16.73 10.70
CA LEU A 160 -11.83 18.21 10.73
C LEU A 160 -10.46 18.80 11.07
N ASP A 161 -9.65 18.06 11.84
CA ASP A 161 -8.34 18.44 12.35
C ASP A 161 -7.18 17.65 11.71
N ALA A 162 -7.46 16.69 10.83
CA ALA A 162 -6.46 15.88 10.16
C ALA A 162 -6.88 15.56 8.71
N PRO A 163 -6.15 16.07 7.69
CA PRO A 163 -6.47 15.78 6.31
C PRO A 163 -6.06 14.36 5.91
N PHE A 164 -6.84 13.76 5.03
CA PHE A 164 -6.36 12.64 4.22
C PHE A 164 -5.64 13.17 2.98
N ILE A 165 -4.39 12.76 2.76
CA ILE A 165 -3.63 13.14 1.58
C ILE A 165 -3.06 11.89 0.91
N ALA A 166 -3.33 11.72 -0.37
CA ALA A 166 -2.62 10.77 -1.22
C ALA A 166 -1.92 11.54 -2.34
N ALA A 167 -0.59 11.58 -2.36
CA ALA A 167 0.20 12.33 -3.31
C ALA A 167 1.28 11.46 -3.97
N SER A 168 1.32 11.46 -5.30
CA SER A 168 2.28 10.70 -6.11
C SER A 168 2.91 11.56 -7.19
N LYS A 169 4.23 11.42 -7.37
CA LYS A 169 4.96 11.99 -8.52
C LYS A 169 4.81 11.13 -9.78
N GLY A 170 4.39 9.88 -9.65
CA GLY A 170 4.03 9.00 -10.76
C GLY A 170 2.52 8.89 -10.97
N ASN A 171 2.09 7.72 -11.43
CA ASN A 171 0.70 7.34 -11.57
C ASN A 171 0.09 6.94 -10.22
N MET A 172 -1.23 7.02 -10.13
CA MET A 172 -1.99 6.58 -8.97
C MET A 172 -3.05 5.56 -9.37
N VAL A 173 -3.11 4.46 -8.63
CA VAL A 173 -4.19 3.47 -8.75
C VAL A 173 -4.84 3.29 -7.38
N VAL A 174 -6.15 3.48 -7.33
CA VAL A 174 -7.00 3.24 -6.16
C VAL A 174 -8.02 2.17 -6.52
N GLN A 175 -7.93 1.01 -5.87
CA GLN A 175 -8.76 -0.15 -6.17
C GLN A 175 -9.37 -0.75 -4.92
N GLY A 176 -10.67 -1.07 -5.00
CA GLY A 176 -11.37 -1.95 -4.08
C GLY A 176 -12.32 -2.86 -4.85
N ASP A 177 -12.15 -4.18 -4.81
CA ASP A 177 -12.91 -5.10 -5.68
C ASP A 177 -14.42 -5.09 -5.38
N ARG A 178 -14.83 -5.05 -4.10
CA ARG A 178 -16.24 -4.90 -3.71
C ARG A 178 -16.65 -3.46 -3.42
N LEU A 179 -15.75 -2.64 -2.88
CA LEU A 179 -16.08 -1.29 -2.46
C LEU A 179 -14.86 -0.36 -2.50
N VAL A 180 -15.05 0.82 -3.09
CA VAL A 180 -14.25 2.02 -2.82
C VAL A 180 -15.19 3.05 -2.18
N ASP A 181 -14.91 3.42 -0.94
CA ASP A 181 -15.72 4.30 -0.10
C ASP A 181 -14.84 5.43 0.45
N ILE A 182 -15.01 6.64 -0.08
CA ILE A 182 -14.15 7.80 0.19
C ILE A 182 -15.00 8.90 0.84
N PHE A 183 -14.67 9.32 2.05
CA PHE A 183 -15.24 10.54 2.64
C PHE A 183 -14.10 11.41 3.12
N ALA A 184 -13.62 12.29 2.24
CA ALA A 184 -12.42 13.10 2.43
C ALA A 184 -12.65 14.56 2.04
N LEU A 185 -13.82 15.11 2.39
CA LEU A 185 -14.16 16.53 2.25
C LEU A 185 -14.39 17.24 3.60
N ASN A 186 -14.15 16.61 4.75
CA ASN A 186 -14.28 17.32 6.03
C ASN A 186 -13.11 18.30 6.28
N HIS A 187 -11.99 18.14 5.57
CA HIS A 187 -10.83 19.02 5.66
C HIS A 187 -10.47 19.63 4.29
N PRO A 188 -10.24 20.95 4.18
CA PRO A 188 -10.02 21.63 2.89
C PRO A 188 -8.75 21.14 2.15
N SER A 189 -7.73 20.72 2.89
CA SER A 189 -6.50 20.15 2.33
C SER A 189 -6.58 18.66 2.00
N SER A 190 -7.73 18.01 2.14
CA SER A 190 -7.87 16.59 1.80
C SER A 190 -7.95 16.38 0.29
N GLY A 191 -7.43 15.25 -0.19
CA GLY A 191 -7.55 14.87 -1.60
C GLY A 191 -6.50 13.90 -2.13
N PHE A 192 -6.52 13.78 -3.45
CA PHE A 192 -5.62 12.94 -4.24
C PHE A 192 -4.87 13.79 -5.26
N TRP A 193 -3.56 13.66 -5.31
CA TRP A 193 -2.67 14.34 -6.25
C TRP A 193 -1.80 13.32 -6.96
N SER A 194 -1.97 13.18 -8.28
CA SER A 194 -1.08 12.41 -9.14
C SER A 194 -0.47 13.32 -10.18
N SER A 195 0.85 13.30 -10.31
CA SER A 195 1.53 14.03 -11.40
C SER A 195 1.39 13.28 -12.74
N GLY A 196 1.07 11.98 -12.71
CA GLY A 196 0.74 11.16 -13.88
C GLY A 196 -0.75 10.87 -14.00
N ASN A 197 -1.07 9.68 -14.52
CA ASN A 197 -2.44 9.20 -14.66
C ASN A 197 -3.00 8.76 -13.31
N MET A 198 -4.28 8.96 -13.10
CA MET A 198 -4.99 8.50 -11.91
C MET A 198 -6.13 7.57 -12.32
N THR A 199 -6.15 6.35 -11.77
CA THR A 199 -7.22 5.37 -11.97
C THR A 199 -7.91 5.05 -10.65
N LEU A 200 -9.20 5.30 -10.58
CA LEU A 200 -10.08 4.79 -9.52
C LEU A 200 -10.89 3.63 -10.10
N ARG A 201 -10.87 2.48 -9.41
CA ARG A 201 -11.56 1.30 -9.90
C ARG A 201 -12.19 0.42 -8.84
N SER A 202 -13.33 -0.16 -9.18
CA SER A 202 -13.96 -1.23 -8.40
C SER A 202 -14.64 -2.20 -9.34
N ALA A 203 -14.84 -3.44 -8.91
CA ALA A 203 -15.74 -4.36 -9.61
C ALA A 203 -17.22 -4.00 -9.32
N ASN A 204 -17.49 -3.15 -8.32
CA ASN A 204 -18.83 -2.82 -7.83
C ASN A 204 -18.96 -1.30 -7.60
N THR A 205 -19.00 -0.85 -6.34
CA THR A 205 -19.31 0.54 -5.98
C THR A 205 -18.02 1.32 -5.81
N VAL A 206 -17.91 2.44 -6.54
CA VAL A 206 -17.03 3.56 -6.19
C VAL A 206 -17.93 4.71 -5.77
N GLY A 207 -17.87 5.10 -4.51
CA GLY A 207 -18.70 6.16 -3.95
C GLY A 207 -17.90 7.03 -3.00
N GLY A 208 -18.18 8.32 -3.00
CA GLY A 208 -17.53 9.23 -2.08
C GLY A 208 -17.28 10.62 -2.61
N ASP A 209 -16.65 11.43 -1.77
CA ASP A 209 -16.29 12.80 -2.04
C ASP A 209 -14.85 13.10 -1.58
N ALA A 210 -14.10 13.76 -2.47
CA ALA A 210 -12.72 14.22 -2.24
C ALA A 210 -12.33 15.19 -3.36
N HIS A 211 -11.23 15.93 -3.17
CA HIS A 211 -10.59 16.64 -4.27
C HIS A 211 -9.65 15.71 -5.06
N TYR A 212 -9.64 15.83 -6.39
CA TYR A 212 -8.80 15.02 -7.28
C TYR A 212 -8.01 15.89 -8.26
N TYR A 213 -6.71 15.67 -8.31
CA TYR A 213 -5.80 16.34 -9.23
C TYR A 213 -4.96 15.30 -9.96
N SER A 214 -5.08 15.22 -11.29
CA SER A 214 -4.26 14.36 -12.14
C SER A 214 -3.54 15.21 -13.18
N GLY A 215 -2.23 15.04 -13.29
CA GLY A 215 -1.42 15.65 -14.34
C GLY A 215 -1.56 14.96 -15.70
N GLY A 216 -2.18 13.77 -15.74
CA GLY A 216 -2.47 12.99 -16.93
C GLY A 216 -3.97 12.66 -17.06
N HIS A 217 -4.27 11.43 -17.49
CA HIS A 217 -5.64 10.96 -17.59
C HIS A 217 -6.20 10.56 -16.22
N PHE A 218 -7.39 11.06 -15.91
CA PHE A 218 -8.20 10.57 -14.81
C PHE A 218 -9.23 9.55 -15.34
N VAL A 219 -9.13 8.32 -14.86
CA VAL A 219 -9.99 7.20 -15.26
C VAL A 219 -10.76 6.68 -14.07
N LEU A 220 -12.05 6.56 -14.25
CA LEU A 220 -12.96 5.93 -13.31
C LEU A 220 -13.57 4.70 -13.99
N SER A 221 -13.30 3.52 -13.46
CA SER A 221 -13.61 2.27 -14.16
C SER A 221 -14.30 1.23 -13.28
N ASN A 222 -15.34 0.63 -13.85
CA ASN A 222 -15.92 -0.61 -13.37
C ASN A 222 -15.63 -1.73 -14.37
N TRP A 223 -15.02 -2.82 -13.88
CA TRP A 223 -14.57 -3.93 -14.73
C TRP A 223 -15.58 -5.07 -14.80
N THR A 224 -16.66 -5.05 -14.00
CA THR A 224 -17.81 -5.94 -14.22
C THR A 224 -18.87 -5.19 -15.03
N LYS A 225 -19.21 -5.71 -16.20
CA LYS A 225 -20.37 -5.27 -17.00
C LYS A 225 -21.69 -5.73 -16.35
N ALA A 226 -21.86 -5.61 -15.04
CA ALA A 226 -23.13 -5.87 -14.38
C ALA A 226 -23.95 -4.56 -14.37
N LEU A 227 -24.87 -4.46 -15.33
CA LEU A 227 -25.86 -3.39 -15.45
C LEU A 227 -26.55 -3.16 -14.09
N GLY A 228 -26.34 -2.00 -13.47
CA GLY A 228 -27.22 -1.54 -12.37
C GLY A 228 -26.59 -0.80 -11.20
N ARG A 229 -25.29 -0.46 -11.17
CA ARG A 229 -24.72 0.30 -10.04
C ARG A 229 -23.98 1.55 -10.48
N SER A 230 -24.41 2.68 -9.91
CA SER A 230 -23.92 4.03 -10.20
C SER A 230 -22.54 4.24 -9.60
N ILE A 231 -21.69 4.91 -10.36
CA ILE A 231 -20.52 5.59 -9.81
C ILE A 231 -20.97 7.00 -9.43
N VAL A 232 -20.88 7.36 -8.15
CA VAL A 232 -21.25 8.69 -7.66
C VAL A 232 -19.99 9.31 -7.06
N LEU A 233 -19.37 10.20 -7.82
CA LEU A 233 -18.31 11.09 -7.34
C LEU A 233 -18.78 12.52 -7.54
N THR A 234 -18.69 13.32 -6.48
CA THR A 234 -18.73 14.77 -6.62
C THR A 234 -17.29 15.21 -6.86
N ILE A 235 -16.97 15.54 -8.11
CA ILE A 235 -15.69 16.17 -8.47
C ILE A 235 -15.90 17.68 -8.29
N GLN A 236 -15.18 18.29 -7.35
CA GLN A 236 -15.10 19.74 -7.20
C GLN A 236 -13.75 20.24 -7.70
#